data_AF-A0A6G0XQY9-F1
#
_entry.id   AF-A0A6G0XQY9-F1
#
_cell.length_a   1.000
_cell.length_b   1.000
_cell.length_c   1.000
_cell.angle_alpha   90.00
_cell.angle_beta   90.00
_cell.angle_gamma   90.00
#
_symmetry.space_group_name_H-M   'P 1'
#
loop_
_entity.id
_entity.type
_entity.pdbx_description
1 polymer ?
#
loop_
_entity_poly.entity_id
_entity_poly.type
_entity_poly.pdbx_seq_one_letter_code
_entity_poly.pdbx_strand_id
1 'polypeptide(L)'
;MIIALNHEHDKDDENTLNRQKISNKLKRNVLDDPCEKPCKILHREMHKGDVSTLTTTDINRIRKNIHYARLSIIPKLSTNLEELHLALTNLGEIKTNKEEIFLLINNTEKNIVAFSTTTNLKFLSKTISIYKDAFYSLIEKMNDLNLNFAPNIIYAHFEQAIHSAVVDIFPDVIRKGCRFVSDNQFGEKFKVLVYHKFLKINLKL
;
A
#
# COMPACT_ATOMS: atom_id res chain seq x y z
N MET A 1 -43.64 -26.35 -42.56
CA MET A 1 -42.74 -27.48 -42.26
C MET A 1 -41.52 -26.87 -41.58
N ILE A 2 -41.46 -26.88 -40.25
CA ILE A 2 -40.33 -26.31 -39.49
C ILE A 2 -39.27 -27.40 -39.43
N ILE A 3 -38.13 -27.18 -40.08
CA ILE A 3 -36.98 -28.08 -40.01
C ILE A 3 -36.35 -27.86 -38.64
N ALA A 4 -36.58 -28.79 -37.71
CA ALA A 4 -35.83 -28.82 -36.46
C ALA A 4 -34.38 -29.18 -36.81
N LEU A 5 -33.48 -28.20 -36.73
CA LEU A 5 -32.04 -28.42 -36.76
C LEU A 5 -31.68 -29.18 -35.47
N ASN A 6 -31.48 -30.49 -35.59
CA ASN A 6 -30.90 -31.30 -34.53
C ASN A 6 -29.45 -30.83 -34.32
N HIS A 7 -29.23 -30.02 -33.29
CA HIS A 7 -27.90 -29.64 -32.84
C HIS A 7 -27.29 -30.76 -31.99
N GLU A 8 -26.72 -31.77 -32.66
CA GLU A 8 -25.81 -32.73 -32.01
C GLU A 8 -24.45 -32.04 -31.81
N HIS A 9 -24.20 -31.52 -30.61
CA HIS A 9 -22.87 -31.09 -30.19
C HIS A 9 -22.34 -32.12 -29.19
N ASP A 10 -21.07 -32.50 -29.35
CA ASP A 10 -20.39 -33.38 -28.40
C ASP A 10 -20.41 -32.77 -26.99
N LYS A 11 -20.51 -33.59 -25.96
CA LYS A 11 -20.47 -33.08 -24.58
C LYS A 11 -19.13 -32.40 -24.34
N ASP A 12 -19.17 -31.19 -23.77
CA ASP A 12 -17.96 -30.48 -23.38
C ASP A 12 -17.08 -31.33 -22.46
N ASP A 13 -15.76 -31.23 -22.66
CA ASP A 13 -14.76 -31.89 -21.82
C ASP A 13 -14.96 -31.54 -20.33
N GLU A 14 -14.89 -32.57 -19.47
CA GLU A 14 -15.17 -32.45 -18.04
C GLU A 14 -14.21 -31.47 -17.34
N ASN A 15 -12.95 -31.42 -17.77
CA ASN A 15 -11.97 -30.46 -17.23
C ASN A 15 -12.35 -29.02 -17.61
N THR A 16 -12.83 -28.82 -18.84
CA THR A 16 -13.34 -27.53 -19.30
C THR A 16 -14.58 -27.10 -18.51
N LEU A 17 -15.51 -28.01 -18.25
CA LEU A 17 -16.71 -27.75 -17.45
C LEU A 17 -16.35 -27.41 -16.00
N ASN A 18 -15.44 -28.16 -15.37
CA ASN A 18 -15.00 -27.90 -13.99
C ASN A 18 -14.27 -26.56 -13.87
N ARG A 19 -13.35 -26.26 -14.79
CA ARG A 19 -12.67 -24.95 -14.86
C ARG A 19 -13.65 -23.80 -14.97
N GLN A 20 -14.67 -23.92 -15.83
CA GLN A 20 -15.69 -22.87 -16.01
C GLN A 20 -16.50 -22.65 -14.72
N LYS A 21 -16.95 -23.73 -14.08
CA LYS A 21 -17.68 -23.68 -12.80
C LYS A 21 -16.88 -22.93 -11.74
N ILE A 22 -15.62 -23.32 -11.54
CA ILE A 22 -14.71 -22.71 -10.56
C ILE A 22 -14.43 -21.25 -10.92
N SER A 23 -14.11 -20.96 -12.18
CA SER A 23 -13.82 -19.61 -12.65
C SER A 23 -15.01 -18.67 -12.43
N ASN A 24 -16.25 -19.09 -12.75
CA ASN A 24 -17.43 -18.25 -12.62
C ASN A 24 -17.83 -18.04 -11.15
N LYS A 25 -17.66 -19.07 -10.30
CA LYS A 25 -17.84 -18.93 -8.86
C LYS A 25 -16.84 -17.93 -8.27
N LEU A 26 -15.56 -18.08 -8.60
CA LEU A 26 -14.50 -17.19 -8.13
C LEU A 26 -14.70 -15.75 -8.61
N LYS A 27 -15.12 -15.55 -9.87
CA LYS A 27 -15.44 -14.21 -10.38
C LYS A 27 -16.47 -13.51 -9.49
N ARG A 28 -17.57 -14.19 -9.09
CA ARG A 28 -18.61 -13.61 -8.22
C ARG A 28 -18.09 -13.27 -6.82
N ASN A 29 -17.45 -14.24 -6.15
CA ASN A 29 -16.90 -14.06 -4.80
C ASN A 29 -15.95 -12.84 -4.70
N VAL A 30 -15.23 -12.59 -5.78
CA VAL A 30 -14.22 -11.53 -5.90
C VAL A 30 -14.85 -10.14 -6.06
N LEU A 31 -16.11 -10.07 -6.52
CA LEU A 31 -16.91 -8.84 -6.55
C LEU A 31 -17.61 -8.59 -5.20
N ASP A 32 -18.03 -9.66 -4.52
CA ASP A 32 -18.70 -9.57 -3.21
C ASP A 32 -17.76 -9.03 -2.12
N ASP A 33 -16.49 -9.43 -2.14
CA ASP A 33 -15.45 -8.89 -1.25
C ASP A 33 -14.24 -8.38 -2.08
N PRO A 34 -14.22 -7.09 -2.45
CA PRO A 34 -13.11 -6.51 -3.21
C PRO A 34 -11.83 -6.34 -2.36
N CYS A 35 -11.96 -6.28 -1.02
CA CYS A 35 -10.86 -6.04 -0.08
C CYS A 35 -10.04 -7.30 0.18
N GLU A 36 -10.66 -8.48 0.13
CA GLU A 36 -9.94 -9.73 0.35
C GLU A 36 -8.93 -10.02 -0.78
N LYS A 37 -7.73 -10.51 -0.47
CA LYS A 37 -6.70 -10.79 -1.49
C LYS A 37 -7.18 -11.91 -2.45
N PRO A 38 -7.07 -11.76 -3.78
CA PRO A 38 -7.59 -12.75 -4.74
C PRO A 38 -7.00 -14.15 -4.56
N CYS A 39 -5.73 -14.23 -4.16
CA CYS A 39 -5.08 -15.52 -3.91
C CYS A 39 -5.68 -16.26 -2.70
N LYS A 40 -6.16 -15.54 -1.68
CA LYS A 40 -6.81 -16.17 -0.52
C LYS A 40 -8.16 -16.77 -0.94
N ILE A 41 -8.93 -16.03 -1.74
CA ILE A 41 -10.21 -16.49 -2.30
C ILE A 41 -9.99 -17.73 -3.17
N LEU A 42 -9.00 -17.69 -4.07
CA LEU A 42 -8.63 -18.83 -4.92
C LEU A 42 -8.23 -20.04 -4.09
N HIS A 43 -7.31 -19.89 -3.13
CA HIS A 43 -6.84 -21.00 -2.30
C HIS A 43 -7.96 -21.62 -1.48
N ARG A 44 -8.87 -20.80 -0.94
CA ARG A 44 -10.04 -21.28 -0.19
C ARG A 44 -10.98 -22.12 -1.04
N GLU A 45 -11.19 -21.74 -2.31
CA GLU A 45 -12.01 -22.54 -3.22
C GLU A 45 -11.29 -23.81 -3.69
N MET A 46 -9.98 -23.77 -3.91
CA MET A 46 -9.18 -24.96 -4.24
C MET A 46 -9.18 -25.99 -3.10
N HIS A 47 -9.25 -25.56 -1.84
CA HIS A 47 -9.38 -26.50 -0.72
C HIS A 47 -10.77 -27.13 -0.58
N LYS A 48 -11.81 -26.53 -1.18
CA LYS A 48 -13.20 -27.00 -1.07
C LYS A 48 -13.67 -27.80 -2.30
N GLY A 49 -13.03 -27.60 -3.45
CA GLY A 49 -13.40 -28.23 -4.71
C GLY A 49 -12.56 -29.45 -5.05
N ASP A 50 -13.02 -30.22 -6.04
CA ASP A 50 -12.20 -31.26 -6.68
C ASP A 50 -11.21 -30.59 -7.65
N VAL A 51 -9.92 -30.62 -7.29
CA VAL A 51 -8.80 -29.99 -8.02
C VAL A 51 -8.08 -30.99 -8.92
N SER A 52 -8.40 -32.29 -8.83
CA SER A 52 -7.69 -33.36 -9.54
C SER A 52 -7.66 -33.19 -11.06
N THR A 53 -8.64 -32.48 -11.60
CA THR A 53 -8.84 -32.21 -13.04
C THR A 53 -8.20 -30.90 -13.53
N LEU A 54 -7.64 -30.07 -12.63
CA LEU A 54 -7.09 -28.75 -12.99
C LEU A 54 -5.58 -28.78 -13.21
N THR A 55 -5.16 -28.25 -14.36
CA THR A 55 -3.74 -28.05 -14.66
C THR A 55 -3.22 -26.71 -14.13
N THR A 56 -1.89 -26.55 -14.02
CA THR A 56 -1.27 -25.26 -13.68
C THR A 56 -1.65 -24.15 -14.66
N THR A 57 -1.82 -24.48 -15.94
CA THR A 57 -2.30 -23.58 -16.99
C THR A 57 -3.73 -23.09 -16.72
N ASP A 58 -4.61 -23.97 -16.25
CA ASP A 58 -5.99 -23.60 -15.90
C ASP A 58 -6.03 -22.67 -14.68
N ILE A 59 -5.20 -22.94 -13.68
CA ILE A 59 -5.07 -22.05 -12.50
C ILE A 59 -4.61 -20.65 -12.94
N ASN A 60 -3.65 -20.56 -13.86
CA ASN A 60 -3.19 -19.26 -14.39
C ASN A 60 -4.29 -18.53 -15.17
N ARG A 61 -5.11 -19.26 -15.95
CA ARG A 61 -6.28 -18.68 -16.63
C ARG A 61 -7.32 -18.18 -15.63
N ILE A 62 -7.62 -18.95 -14.58
CA ILE A 62 -8.52 -18.56 -13.50
C ILE A 62 -8.02 -17.29 -12.80
N ARG A 63 -6.72 -17.20 -12.49
CA ARG A 63 -6.10 -16.00 -11.90
C ARG A 63 -6.30 -14.76 -12.77
N LYS A 64 -6.06 -14.86 -14.08
CA LYS A 64 -6.29 -13.76 -15.02
C LYS A 64 -7.76 -13.35 -15.06
N ASN A 65 -8.67 -14.32 -15.13
CA ASN A 65 -10.11 -14.08 -15.13
C ASN A 65 -10.59 -13.35 -13.87
N ILE A 66 -10.08 -13.74 -12.70
CA ILE A 66 -10.35 -13.07 -11.43
C ILE A 66 -9.83 -11.63 -11.46
N HIS A 67 -8.59 -11.44 -11.93
CA HIS A 67 -7.98 -10.12 -12.02
C HIS A 67 -8.79 -9.18 -12.93
N TYR A 68 -9.19 -9.63 -14.12
CA TYR A 68 -10.01 -8.83 -15.03
C TYR A 68 -11.38 -8.50 -14.45
N ALA A 69 -12.02 -9.45 -13.76
CA ALA A 69 -13.29 -9.21 -13.08
C ALA A 69 -13.16 -8.17 -11.95
N ARG A 70 -12.01 -8.11 -11.25
CA ARG A 70 -11.75 -7.01 -10.30
C ARG A 70 -11.52 -5.68 -10.98
N LEU A 71 -10.71 -5.69 -12.04
CA LEU A 71 -10.39 -4.47 -12.78
C LEU A 71 -11.64 -3.81 -13.36
N SER A 72 -12.71 -4.55 -13.66
CA SER A 72 -13.96 -3.94 -14.11
C SER A 72 -14.71 -3.14 -13.03
N ILE A 73 -14.44 -3.36 -11.74
CA ILE A 73 -15.02 -2.60 -10.63
C ILE A 73 -14.07 -1.50 -10.14
N ILE A 74 -12.76 -1.72 -10.24
CA ILE A 74 -11.76 -0.74 -9.79
C ILE A 74 -11.89 0.52 -10.65
N PRO A 75 -12.06 1.71 -10.04
CA PRO A 75 -12.16 2.95 -10.78
C PRO A 75 -10.90 3.18 -11.61
N LYS A 76 -11.09 3.65 -12.85
CA LYS A 76 -9.97 4.02 -13.71
C LYS A 76 -9.18 5.13 -13.04
N LEU A 77 -7.85 5.00 -13.07
CA LEU A 77 -6.96 6.02 -12.56
C LEU A 77 -7.20 7.32 -13.34
N SER A 78 -7.39 8.42 -12.62
CA SER A 78 -7.55 9.73 -13.25
C SER A 78 -6.35 10.04 -14.12
N THR A 79 -6.62 10.57 -15.30
CA THR A 79 -5.58 10.85 -16.30
C THR A 79 -4.96 12.23 -16.08
N ASN A 80 -5.69 13.12 -15.40
CA ASN A 80 -5.30 14.49 -15.12
C ASN A 80 -5.61 14.87 -13.66
N LEU A 81 -4.98 15.95 -13.20
CA LEU A 81 -5.11 16.40 -11.80
C LEU A 81 -6.48 16.99 -11.49
N GLU A 82 -7.12 17.65 -12.46
CA GLU A 82 -8.45 18.24 -12.29
C GLU A 82 -9.52 17.17 -12.05
N GLU A 83 -9.49 16.10 -12.86
CA GLU A 83 -10.31 14.90 -12.73
C GLU A 83 -10.06 14.21 -11.38
N LEU A 84 -8.81 14.17 -10.91
CA LEU A 84 -8.50 13.66 -9.56
C LEU A 84 -9.19 14.50 -8.48
N HIS A 85 -9.00 15.82 -8.49
CA HIS A 85 -9.56 16.72 -7.48
C HIS A 85 -11.09 16.70 -7.49
N LEU A 86 -11.70 16.63 -8.67
CA LEU A 86 -13.14 16.52 -8.84
C LEU A 86 -13.65 15.16 -8.33
N ALA A 87 -12.97 14.06 -8.66
CA ALA A 87 -13.33 12.73 -8.17
C ALA A 87 -13.26 12.65 -6.64
N LEU A 88 -12.23 13.23 -6.02
CA LEU A 88 -12.09 13.27 -4.56
C LEU A 88 -13.20 14.11 -3.91
N THR A 89 -13.58 15.24 -4.51
CA THR A 89 -14.69 16.07 -4.04
C THR A 89 -16.02 15.32 -4.14
N ASN A 90 -16.25 14.63 -5.26
CA ASN A 90 -17.47 13.85 -5.50
C ASN A 90 -17.58 12.61 -4.61
N LEU A 91 -16.44 12.04 -4.17
CA LEU A 91 -16.41 10.91 -3.25
C LEU A 91 -16.96 11.25 -1.85
N GLY A 92 -17.03 12.54 -1.50
CA GLY A 92 -17.48 13.01 -0.20
C GLY A 92 -16.46 12.78 0.91
N GLU A 93 -16.95 12.59 2.14
CA GLU A 93 -16.09 12.39 3.32
C GLU A 93 -15.42 11.01 3.31
N ILE A 94 -14.12 11.00 3.02
CA ILE A 94 -13.29 9.79 3.13
C ILE A 94 -12.89 9.60 4.58
N LYS A 95 -13.42 8.55 5.22
CA LYS A 95 -13.15 8.21 6.63
C LYS A 95 -12.37 6.91 6.77
N THR A 96 -11.63 6.78 7.86
CA THR A 96 -11.00 5.53 8.28
C THR A 96 -12.03 4.57 8.90
N ASN A 97 -11.62 3.34 9.19
CA ASN A 97 -12.42 2.37 9.95
C ASN A 97 -12.74 2.80 11.39
N LYS A 98 -12.12 3.88 11.88
CA LYS A 98 -12.40 4.53 13.16
C LYS A 98 -13.20 5.83 13.00
N GLU A 99 -13.79 6.05 11.84
CA GLU A 99 -14.57 7.23 11.48
C GLU A 99 -13.78 8.56 11.49
N GLU A 100 -12.45 8.52 11.60
CA GLU A 100 -11.60 9.70 11.46
C GLU A 100 -11.54 10.16 9.99
N ILE A 101 -11.61 11.48 9.75
CA ILE A 101 -11.39 12.06 8.41
C ILE A 101 -9.97 11.73 7.94
N PHE A 102 -9.88 11.14 6.75
CA PHE A 102 -8.64 10.65 6.16
C PHE A 102 -8.11 11.52 5.02
N LEU A 103 -8.98 12.19 4.27
CA LEU A 103 -8.58 13.19 3.28
C LEU A 103 -8.48 14.55 4.00
N LEU A 104 -7.26 14.97 4.34
CA LEU A 104 -7.03 16.22 5.09
C LEU A 104 -6.97 17.44 4.17
N ILE A 105 -6.35 17.29 3.00
CA ILE A 105 -6.12 18.42 2.08
C ILE A 105 -6.47 17.95 0.67
N ASN A 106 -7.33 18.70 0.01
CA ASN A 106 -7.62 18.59 -1.40
C ASN A 106 -7.55 20.00 -2.02
N ASN A 107 -6.34 20.49 -2.29
CA ASN A 107 -6.12 21.86 -2.78
C ASN A 107 -5.86 21.82 -4.29
N THR A 108 -6.86 22.30 -5.05
CA THR A 108 -6.84 22.38 -6.52
C THR A 108 -5.84 23.40 -7.06
N GLU A 109 -5.73 24.57 -6.42
CA GLU A 109 -4.84 25.65 -6.87
C GLU A 109 -3.37 25.25 -6.83
N LYS A 110 -2.96 24.61 -5.73
CA LYS A 110 -1.58 24.15 -5.51
C LYS A 110 -1.35 22.74 -6.06
N ASN A 111 -2.40 22.07 -6.52
CA ASN A 111 -2.35 20.68 -6.98
C ASN A 111 -1.78 19.74 -5.89
N ILE A 112 -2.24 19.94 -4.65
CA ILE A 112 -1.79 19.17 -3.47
C ILE A 112 -2.96 18.37 -2.92
N VAL A 113 -2.76 17.05 -2.80
CA VAL A 113 -3.65 16.14 -2.10
C VAL A 113 -2.88 15.50 -0.94
N ALA A 114 -3.44 15.54 0.27
CA ALA A 114 -2.84 14.92 1.44
C ALA A 114 -3.83 14.00 2.15
N PHE A 115 -3.43 12.74 2.30
CA PHE A 115 -4.14 11.73 3.08
C PHE A 115 -3.41 11.48 4.39
N SER A 116 -4.08 11.73 5.51
CA SER A 116 -3.63 11.35 6.86
C SER A 116 -4.79 11.59 7.83
N THR A 117 -4.62 11.29 9.10
CA THR A 117 -5.60 11.65 10.14
C THR A 117 -5.01 12.61 11.13
N THR A 118 -5.85 13.31 11.89
CA THR A 118 -5.39 14.17 12.99
C THR A 118 -4.61 13.36 14.03
N THR A 119 -4.99 12.11 14.28
CA THR A 119 -4.27 11.18 15.15
C THR A 119 -2.88 10.85 14.60
N ASN A 120 -2.76 10.56 13.30
CA ASN A 120 -1.47 10.35 12.66
C ASN A 120 -0.57 11.60 12.76
N LEU A 121 -1.12 12.79 12.52
CA LEU A 121 -0.36 14.04 12.65
C LEU A 121 0.10 14.30 14.10
N LYS A 122 -0.76 14.06 15.09
CA LYS A 122 -0.41 14.14 16.52
C LYS A 122 0.64 13.11 16.91
N PHE A 123 0.60 11.92 16.33
CA PHE A 123 1.61 10.89 16.57
C PHE A 123 2.96 11.28 15.95
N LEU A 124 2.94 11.85 14.74
CA LEU A 124 4.14 12.38 14.09
C LEU A 124 4.73 13.56 14.88
N SER A 125 3.91 14.44 15.47
CA SER A 125 4.42 15.53 16.30
C SER A 125 5.06 15.03 17.60
N LYS A 126 4.50 13.99 18.24
CA LYS A 126 5.12 13.29 19.37
C LYS A 126 6.41 12.56 19.01
N THR A 127 6.60 12.23 17.72
CA THR A 127 7.78 11.47 17.29
C THR A 127 9.07 12.29 17.45
N ILE A 128 8.99 13.62 17.44
CA ILE A 128 10.16 14.49 17.71
C ILE A 128 10.71 14.24 19.11
N SER A 129 9.85 14.20 20.15
CA SER A 129 10.32 13.98 21.53
C SER A 129 10.95 12.60 21.69
N ILE A 130 10.36 11.57 21.06
CA ILE A 130 10.93 10.21 21.05
C ILE A 130 12.34 10.20 20.45
N TYR A 131 12.56 10.89 19.32
CA TYR A 131 13.89 10.98 18.73
C TYR A 131 14.85 11.76 19.63
N LYS A 132 14.39 12.83 20.29
CA LYS A 132 15.22 13.57 21.25
C LYS A 132 15.64 12.70 22.42
N ASP A 133 14.70 12.00 23.04
CA ASP A 133 14.96 11.11 24.19
C ASP A 133 15.96 10.01 23.80
N ALA A 134 15.84 9.46 22.58
CA ALA A 134 16.77 8.47 22.05
C ALA A 134 18.19 9.05 21.86
N PHE A 135 18.33 10.27 21.35
CA PHE A 135 19.63 10.92 21.20
C PHE A 135 20.24 11.29 22.57
N TYR A 136 19.45 11.76 23.54
CA TYR A 136 19.93 12.00 24.90
C TYR A 136 20.43 10.71 25.55
N SER A 137 19.65 9.63 25.46
CA SER A 137 20.05 8.31 25.98
C SER A 137 21.37 7.82 25.35
N LEU A 138 21.57 8.08 24.05
CA LEU A 138 22.83 7.77 23.36
C LEU A 138 23.99 8.60 23.91
N ILE A 139 23.80 9.91 24.08
CA ILE A 139 24.83 10.80 24.63
C ILE A 139 25.20 10.38 26.05
N GLU A 140 24.22 10.09 26.91
CA GLU A 140 24.44 9.58 28.26
C GLU A 140 25.28 8.30 28.23
N LYS A 141 24.93 7.35 27.35
CA LYS A 141 25.67 6.09 27.22
C LYS A 141 27.10 6.29 26.73
N MET A 142 27.32 7.26 25.85
CA MET A 142 28.67 7.60 25.37
C MET A 142 29.49 8.26 26.48
N ASN A 143 28.86 9.12 27.29
CA ASN A 143 29.49 9.74 28.46
C ASN A 143 29.86 8.69 29.52
N ASP A 144 29.00 7.71 29.79
CA ASP A 144 29.30 6.57 30.68
C ASP A 144 30.55 5.79 30.24
N LEU A 145 30.79 5.76 28.92
CA LEU A 145 31.94 5.10 28.31
C LEU A 145 33.17 6.03 28.16
N ASN A 146 33.10 7.26 28.69
CA ASN A 146 34.09 8.33 28.50
C ASN A 146 34.39 8.60 27.00
N LEU A 147 33.42 8.41 26.12
CA LEU A 147 33.53 8.71 24.69
C LEU A 147 32.85 10.04 24.38
N ASN A 148 33.58 10.95 23.75
CA ASN A 148 33.00 12.20 23.26
C ASN A 148 32.21 11.95 21.97
N PHE A 149 30.88 12.05 22.03
CA PHE A 149 30.02 11.89 20.86
C PHE A 149 29.74 13.23 20.18
N ALA A 150 30.57 13.58 19.19
CA ALA A 150 30.43 14.80 18.39
C ALA A 150 30.38 14.46 16.89
N PRO A 151 29.22 14.04 16.36
CA PRO A 151 29.10 13.68 14.95
C PRO A 151 29.22 14.93 14.05
N ASN A 152 30.01 14.82 12.98
CA ASN A 152 30.10 15.88 11.95
C ASN A 152 28.98 15.74 10.90
N ILE A 153 28.53 14.51 10.61
CA ILE A 153 27.48 14.24 9.64
C ILE A 153 26.49 13.21 10.21
N ILE A 154 25.20 13.49 10.14
CA ILE A 154 24.12 12.55 10.46
C ILE A 154 23.30 12.24 9.21
N TYR A 155 23.16 10.95 8.91
CA TYR A 155 22.26 10.46 7.88
C TYR A 155 20.94 10.03 8.53
N ALA A 156 19.83 10.64 8.15
CA ALA A 156 18.51 10.36 8.69
C ALA A 156 17.51 10.09 7.57
N HIS A 157 16.45 9.34 7.85
CA HIS A 157 15.34 9.22 6.91
C HIS A 157 14.69 10.58 6.69
N PHE A 158 14.06 10.78 5.52
CA PHE A 158 13.38 12.02 5.12
C PHE A 158 12.12 12.35 5.97
N GLU A 159 12.01 11.80 7.17
CA GLU A 159 10.97 12.16 8.13
C GLU A 159 11.34 13.51 8.78
N GLN A 160 10.46 14.51 8.68
CA GLN A 160 10.73 15.84 9.23
C GLN A 160 11.06 15.79 10.73
N ALA A 161 10.40 14.88 11.49
CA ALA A 161 10.55 14.79 12.93
C ALA A 161 11.98 14.47 13.37
N ILE A 162 12.68 13.55 12.68
CA ILE A 162 14.06 13.22 13.02
C ILE A 162 15.01 14.34 12.64
N HIS A 163 14.79 14.99 11.49
CA HIS A 163 15.59 16.12 11.06
C HIS A 163 15.47 17.32 12.01
N SER A 164 14.29 17.54 12.60
CA SER A 164 14.07 18.53 13.64
C SER A 164 14.77 18.14 14.95
N ALA A 165 14.63 16.90 15.41
CA ALA A 165 15.30 16.43 16.63
C ALA A 165 16.83 16.52 16.54
N VAL A 166 17.40 16.22 15.37
CA VAL A 166 18.85 16.34 15.12
C VAL A 166 19.32 17.79 15.20
N VAL A 167 18.57 18.75 14.67
CA VAL A 167 18.94 20.19 14.77
C VAL A 167 18.93 20.66 16.22
N ASP A 168 17.94 20.21 16.98
CA ASP A 168 17.78 20.65 18.36
C ASP A 168 18.88 20.13 19.29
N ILE A 169 19.45 18.95 18.99
CA ILE A 169 20.47 18.30 19.84
C ILE A 169 21.88 18.49 19.29
N PHE A 170 22.04 18.51 17.97
CA PHE A 170 23.32 18.66 17.28
C PHE A 170 23.22 19.83 16.26
N PRO A 171 23.22 21.09 16.72
CA PRO A 171 22.96 22.24 15.86
C PRO A 171 23.99 22.41 14.72
N ASP A 172 25.24 22.04 14.97
CA ASP A 172 26.35 22.20 14.03
C ASP A 172 26.54 21.01 13.06
N VAL A 173 25.67 19.99 13.14
CA VAL A 173 25.85 18.77 12.35
C VAL A 173 25.36 18.92 10.90
N ILE A 174 26.12 18.37 9.96
CA ILE A 174 25.68 18.27 8.57
C ILE A 174 24.63 17.15 8.47
N ARG A 175 23.39 17.51 8.15
CA ARG A 175 22.29 16.56 7.99
C ARG A 175 22.18 16.10 6.53
N LYS A 176 22.11 14.79 6.31
CA LYS A 176 21.89 14.20 4.99
C LYS A 176 20.71 13.23 5.02
N GLY A 177 19.97 13.16 3.93
CA GLY A 177 18.94 12.15 3.74
C GLY A 177 19.56 10.78 3.47
N CYS A 178 19.07 9.75 4.15
CA CYS A 178 19.46 8.36 3.92
C CYS A 178 18.74 7.85 2.65
N ARG A 179 19.51 7.39 1.63
CA ARG A 179 18.98 6.91 0.34
C ARG A 179 18.68 5.40 0.31
N PHE A 180 18.78 4.70 1.44
CA PHE A 180 18.42 3.28 1.50
C PHE A 180 16.89 3.14 1.58
N VAL A 181 16.24 3.10 0.42
CA VAL A 181 14.86 2.65 0.28
C VAL A 181 14.90 1.23 -0.27
N SER A 182 14.66 0.24 0.57
CA SER A 182 14.27 -1.09 0.13
C SER A 182 12.76 -1.07 -0.16
N ASP A 183 12.45 -0.90 -1.44
CA ASP A 183 11.30 -1.34 -2.24
C ASP A 183 9.85 -1.27 -1.74
N ASN A 184 9.04 -0.76 -2.68
CA ASN A 184 7.68 -1.17 -3.04
C ASN A 184 6.54 -0.87 -2.06
N GLN A 185 5.93 0.32 -2.20
CA GLN A 185 4.46 0.50 -2.24
C GLN A 185 4.03 1.97 -2.44
N PHE A 186 3.95 2.41 -3.71
CA PHE A 186 2.91 3.28 -4.34
C PHE A 186 3.50 3.97 -5.59
N GLY A 187 2.77 3.90 -6.71
CA GLY A 187 3.29 4.15 -8.06
C GLY A 187 3.75 5.59 -8.37
N GLU A 188 4.69 5.67 -9.32
CA GLU A 188 5.44 6.86 -9.78
C GLU A 188 4.63 7.97 -10.49
N LYS A 189 3.34 8.20 -10.19
CA LYS A 189 2.57 9.24 -10.91
C LYS A 189 1.84 10.25 -10.05
N PHE A 190 1.91 10.15 -8.73
CA PHE A 190 1.32 11.13 -7.84
C PHE A 190 2.31 11.40 -6.70
N LYS A 191 2.52 12.67 -6.34
CA LYS A 191 3.25 13.05 -5.11
C LYS A 191 2.38 12.69 -3.90
N VAL A 192 2.29 11.41 -3.58
CA VAL A 192 1.61 10.90 -2.39
C VAL A 192 2.67 10.78 -1.29
N LEU A 193 2.58 11.63 -0.27
CA LEU A 193 3.43 11.54 0.92
C LEU A 193 2.91 10.42 1.82
N VAL A 194 3.60 9.28 1.85
CA VAL A 194 3.37 8.18 2.81
C VAL A 194 4.58 8.11 3.74
N TYR A 195 4.37 8.22 5.06
CA TYR A 195 5.44 8.19 6.05
C TYR A 195 5.64 6.77 6.61
N HIS A 196 6.83 6.19 6.44
CA HIS A 196 7.27 4.94 7.11
C HIS A 196 8.64 5.15 7.80
N LYS A 197 8.81 4.60 9.02
CA LYS A 197 9.94 4.83 9.95
C LYS A 197 11.06 3.79 9.83
N PHE A 198 12.33 4.22 9.81
CA PHE A 198 13.54 3.52 10.31
C PHE A 198 14.65 4.56 10.62
N LEU A 199 15.64 4.23 11.46
CA LEU A 199 16.85 5.04 11.69
C LEU A 199 18.08 4.11 11.73
N LYS A 200 19.17 4.48 11.06
CA LYS A 200 20.46 3.79 11.14
C LYS A 200 21.57 4.81 11.40
N ILE A 201 22.25 4.69 12.54
CA ILE A 201 23.38 5.55 12.93
C ILE A 201 24.66 4.80 12.57
N ASN A 202 25.50 5.38 11.71
CA ASN A 202 26.85 4.87 11.45
C ASN A 202 27.84 5.62 12.33
N LEU A 203 28.34 4.96 13.36
CA LEU A 203 29.50 5.40 14.14
C LEU A 203 30.76 4.96 13.37
N LYS A 204 31.56 5.91 12.88
CA LYS A 204 32.98 5.63 12.64
C LYS A 204 33.67 5.80 13.99
N LEU A 205 34.12 4.69 14.58
CA LEU A 205 35.09 4.66 15.67
C LEU A 205 36.42 5.22 15.19
#